data_AF-A0A942M0V1-F1
#
_entry.id   AF-A0A942M0V1-F1
#
_cell.length_a   1.000
_cell.length_b   1.000
_cell.length_c   1.000
_cell.angle_alpha   90.00
_cell.angle_beta   90.00
_cell.angle_gamma   90.00
#
_symmetry.space_group_name_H-M   'P 1'
#
loop_
_entity.id
_entity.type
_entity.pdbx_description
1 polymer ?
#
loop_
_entity_poly.entity_id
_entity_poly.type
_entity_poly.pdbx_seq_one_letter_code
_entity_poly.pdbx_strand_id
1 'polypeptide(L)'
;MEGYNTTPEATQKAVTEKIIKKGKKEIEKKNVSLKELAIEYVSVDSIKPNNYNPNRQSEHDFELLLKSMEEDGFTQPIIVQQSTKMIVDGEHRWRAATVLGYTEIPVVFVEMTPEQMRIATLRHNRARGSEDLELSVQVLRDLQELGALDWAQDSLMLSDDEINRLLDDIPVPEALANDDYSQSWEPSELSDEDNQITDTSSRQVDGTTHGGEMITAASSKAVETIKERQALIQVAKNEEEREMARQQTKLYRVSLIFANEEAEIIEKVLGKEPALKLLELCKKEFNNE
;
A
#
# COMPACT_ATOMS: atom_id res chain seq x y z
N MET A 1 -7.36 6.17 18.19
CA MET A 1 -8.40 5.24 17.69
C MET A 1 -9.61 6.05 17.20
N GLU A 2 -9.50 6.74 16.07
CA GLU A 2 -10.68 7.25 15.38
C GLU A 2 -11.10 6.24 14.32
N GLY A 3 -11.83 5.20 14.75
CA GLY A 3 -12.46 4.30 13.78
C GLY A 3 -13.41 5.12 12.90
N TYR A 4 -13.20 5.09 11.58
CA TYR A 4 -14.17 5.58 10.61
C TYR A 4 -15.44 4.74 10.71
N ASN A 5 -16.30 5.08 11.67
CA ASN A 5 -17.62 4.50 11.81
C ASN A 5 -18.63 5.45 11.14
N THR A 6 -18.47 5.66 9.83
CA THR A 6 -19.50 6.33 9.04
C THR A 6 -20.71 5.41 8.95
N THR A 7 -21.91 5.94 9.16
CA THR A 7 -23.14 5.15 8.97
C THR A 7 -23.23 4.69 7.51
N PRO A 8 -23.87 3.55 7.20
CA PRO A 8 -24.06 3.11 5.81
C PRO A 8 -24.63 4.22 4.90
N GLU A 9 -25.51 5.07 5.43
CA GLU A 9 -26.06 6.23 4.72
C GLU A 9 -25.04 7.34 4.47
N ALA A 10 -24.14 7.62 5.42
CA ALA A 10 -23.08 8.61 5.26
C ALA A 10 -22.02 8.15 4.24
N THR A 11 -21.67 6.85 4.25
CA THR A 11 -20.77 6.25 3.26
C THR A 11 -21.39 6.29 1.86
N GLN A 12 -22.68 5.95 1.73
CA GLN A 12 -23.38 5.99 0.44
C GLN A 12 -23.50 7.41 -0.13
N LYS A 13 -23.66 8.44 0.72
CA LYS A 13 -23.67 9.85 0.31
C LYS A 13 -22.29 10.38 -0.11
N ALA A 14 -21.21 9.81 0.43
CA ALA A 14 -19.84 10.21 0.10
C ALA A 14 -19.36 9.66 -1.26
N VAL A 15 -20.01 8.61 -1.79
CA VAL A 15 -19.71 8.07 -3.12
C VAL A 15 -20.24 9.02 -4.20
N THR A 16 -19.38 9.42 -5.15
CA THR A 16 -19.74 10.37 -6.21
C THR A 16 -20.90 9.83 -7.07
N GLU A 17 -21.90 10.67 -7.36
CA GLU A 17 -23.04 10.33 -8.23
C GLU A 17 -22.61 9.75 -9.59
N LYS A 18 -21.46 10.18 -10.10
CA LYS A 18 -20.84 9.67 -11.33
C LYS A 18 -20.47 8.18 -11.24
N ILE A 19 -19.91 7.73 -10.12
CA ILE A 19 -19.57 6.33 -9.86
C ILE A 19 -20.85 5.50 -9.76
N ILE A 20 -21.85 5.99 -9.02
CA ILE A 20 -23.15 5.34 -8.90
C ILE A 20 -23.81 5.17 -10.27
N LYS A 21 -23.78 6.21 -11.12
CA LYS A 21 -24.37 6.16 -12.47
C LYS A 21 -23.60 5.22 -13.41
N LYS A 22 -22.26 5.19 -13.36
CA LYS A 22 -21.42 4.22 -14.10
C LYS A 22 -21.73 2.78 -13.63
N GLY A 23 -21.78 2.56 -12.32
CA GLY A 23 -22.10 1.27 -11.72
C GLY A 23 -23.49 0.76 -12.10
N LYS A 24 -24.53 1.61 -12.04
CA LYS A 24 -25.89 1.26 -12.46
C LYS A 24 -25.96 0.82 -13.92
N LYS A 25 -25.30 1.56 -14.83
CA LYS A 25 -25.27 1.22 -16.26
C LYS A 25 -24.57 -0.12 -16.54
N GLU A 26 -23.49 -0.42 -15.83
CA GLU A 26 -22.77 -1.69 -15.97
C GLU A 26 -23.54 -2.86 -15.34
N ILE A 27 -24.23 -2.64 -14.21
CA ILE A 27 -25.13 -3.63 -13.60
C ILE A 27 -26.34 -3.89 -14.51
N GLU A 28 -26.94 -2.88 -15.14
CA GLU A 28 -28.05 -3.07 -16.10
C GLU A 28 -27.67 -3.97 -17.27
N LYS A 29 -26.43 -3.87 -17.77
CA LYS A 29 -25.90 -4.77 -18.80
C LYS A 29 -25.68 -6.20 -18.28
N LYS A 30 -25.25 -6.36 -17.02
CA LYS A 30 -24.95 -7.66 -16.39
C LYS A 30 -26.17 -8.35 -15.77
N ASN A 31 -27.23 -7.61 -15.44
CA ASN A 31 -28.46 -8.12 -14.81
C ASN A 31 -29.17 -9.15 -15.69
N VAL A 32 -28.96 -9.11 -17.01
CA VAL A 32 -29.53 -10.07 -17.95
C VAL A 32 -28.78 -11.43 -17.91
N SER A 33 -27.59 -11.50 -17.30
CA SER A 33 -26.73 -12.69 -17.28
C SER A 33 -26.13 -13.05 -15.90
N LEU A 34 -26.76 -12.64 -14.80
CA LEU A 34 -26.27 -13.03 -13.47
C LEU A 34 -26.38 -14.56 -13.34
N LYS A 35 -25.23 -15.23 -13.32
CA LYS A 35 -25.18 -16.67 -13.01
C LYS A 35 -25.58 -16.85 -11.54
N GLU A 36 -26.38 -17.87 -11.29
CA GLU A 36 -26.72 -18.28 -9.93
C GLU A 36 -25.45 -18.72 -9.20
N LEU A 37 -25.24 -18.20 -8.00
CA LEU A 37 -24.14 -18.62 -7.13
C LEU A 37 -24.63 -19.75 -6.24
N ALA A 38 -24.01 -20.92 -6.35
CA ALA A 38 -24.29 -22.07 -5.50
C ALA A 38 -23.21 -22.21 -4.43
N ILE A 39 -23.63 -22.61 -3.23
CA ILE A 39 -22.71 -23.04 -2.17
C ILE A 39 -22.52 -24.55 -2.31
N GLU A 40 -21.28 -24.96 -2.51
CA GLU A 40 -20.88 -26.37 -2.58
C GLU A 40 -19.98 -26.70 -1.38
N TYR A 41 -20.21 -27.85 -0.76
CA TYR A 41 -19.31 -28.36 0.28
C TYR A 41 -18.25 -29.22 -0.40
N VAL A 42 -16.99 -28.87 -0.20
CA VAL A 42 -15.85 -29.56 -0.81
C VAL A 42 -14.81 -29.89 0.24
N SER A 43 -13.97 -30.89 -0.05
CA SER A 43 -12.84 -31.24 0.82
C SER A 43 -11.91 -30.03 1.02
N VAL A 44 -11.46 -29.79 2.25
CA VAL A 44 -10.54 -28.69 2.57
C VAL A 44 -9.25 -28.73 1.74
N ASP A 45 -8.81 -29.94 1.38
CA ASP A 45 -7.59 -30.19 0.59
C ASP A 45 -7.81 -30.01 -0.92
N SER A 46 -9.06 -29.89 -1.36
CA SER A 46 -9.40 -29.76 -2.79
C SER A 46 -9.24 -28.34 -3.35
N ILE A 47 -9.00 -27.36 -2.46
CA ILE A 47 -8.77 -25.96 -2.81
C ILE A 47 -7.42 -25.51 -2.25
N LYS A 48 -6.83 -24.47 -2.85
CA LYS A 48 -5.50 -24.00 -2.46
C LYS A 48 -5.45 -22.49 -2.27
N PRO A 49 -4.68 -21.99 -1.29
CA PRO A 49 -4.43 -20.56 -1.17
C PRO A 49 -3.64 -20.05 -2.38
N ASN A 50 -3.70 -18.75 -2.60
CA ASN A 50 -2.80 -18.08 -3.54
C ASN A 50 -1.56 -17.55 -2.78
N ASN A 51 -0.44 -17.42 -3.47
CA ASN A 51 0.84 -16.98 -2.89
C ASN A 51 1.02 -15.45 -2.87
N TYR A 52 0.02 -14.71 -3.37
CA TYR A 52 0.10 -13.27 -3.59
C TYR A 52 -0.96 -12.49 -2.80
N ASN A 53 -1.68 -13.11 -1.86
CA ASN A 53 -2.67 -12.43 -1.04
C ASN A 53 -1.97 -11.43 -0.11
N PRO A 54 -2.20 -10.11 -0.27
CA PRO A 54 -1.50 -9.11 0.54
C PRO A 54 -2.04 -8.99 1.97
N ASN A 55 -3.12 -9.68 2.32
CA ASN A 55 -3.66 -9.58 3.66
C ASN A 55 -2.82 -10.39 4.66
N ARG A 56 -2.27 -9.73 5.68
CA ARG A 56 -1.66 -10.39 6.84
C ARG A 56 -2.62 -10.30 8.03
N GLN A 57 -2.88 -11.43 8.68
CA GLN A 57 -3.66 -11.48 9.92
C GLN A 57 -2.74 -11.46 11.13
N SER A 58 -3.12 -10.73 12.17
CA SER A 58 -2.46 -10.82 13.48
C SER A 58 -2.80 -12.15 14.16
N GLU A 59 -1.93 -12.61 15.07
CA GLU A 59 -2.19 -13.83 15.86
C GLU A 59 -3.49 -13.73 16.65
N HIS A 60 -3.73 -12.58 17.30
CA HIS A 60 -4.94 -12.33 18.08
C HIS A 60 -6.21 -12.38 17.21
N ASP A 61 -6.20 -11.79 16.02
CA ASP A 61 -7.36 -11.85 15.12
C ASP A 61 -7.60 -13.26 14.58
N PHE A 62 -6.54 -14.06 14.43
CA PHE A 62 -6.65 -15.46 14.04
C PHE A 62 -7.24 -16.31 15.18
N GLU A 63 -6.83 -16.09 16.43
CA GLU A 63 -7.42 -16.73 17.61
C GLU A 63 -8.92 -16.43 17.75
N LEU A 64 -9.31 -15.17 17.55
CA LEU A 64 -10.73 -14.78 17.54
C LEU A 64 -11.50 -15.45 16.41
N LEU A 65 -10.90 -15.60 15.22
CA LEU A 65 -11.51 -16.31 14.10
C LEU A 65 -11.70 -17.79 14.41
N LEU A 66 -10.69 -18.45 14.99
CA LEU A 66 -10.80 -19.85 15.41
C LEU A 66 -11.95 -20.04 16.40
N LYS A 67 -12.04 -19.17 17.40
CA LYS A 67 -13.13 -19.22 18.39
C LYS A 67 -14.50 -18.98 17.76
N SER A 68 -14.62 -18.00 16.85
CA SER A 68 -15.87 -17.76 16.13
C SER A 68 -16.27 -18.98 15.28
N MET A 69 -15.32 -19.64 14.63
CA MET A 69 -15.60 -20.85 13.85
C MET A 69 -15.92 -22.06 14.73
N GLU A 70 -15.36 -22.15 15.94
CA GLU A 70 -15.73 -23.19 16.91
C GLU A 70 -17.16 -23.01 17.44
N GLU A 71 -17.58 -21.76 17.72
CA GLU A 71 -18.90 -21.45 18.28
C GLU A 71 -20.01 -21.42 17.21
N ASP A 72 -19.75 -20.76 16.06
CA ASP A 72 -20.77 -20.47 15.04
C ASP A 72 -20.60 -21.31 13.75
N GLY A 73 -19.45 -21.97 13.58
CA GLY A 73 -19.09 -22.62 12.32
C GLY A 73 -18.85 -21.63 11.18
N PHE A 74 -19.11 -22.06 9.94
CA PHE A 74 -18.99 -21.20 8.77
C PHE A 74 -20.21 -20.30 8.61
N THR A 75 -20.03 -19.00 8.84
CA THR A 75 -21.06 -17.97 8.60
C THR A 75 -21.02 -17.39 7.18
N GLN A 76 -19.90 -17.57 6.47
CA GLN A 76 -19.69 -17.10 5.11
C GLN A 76 -18.84 -18.12 4.32
N PRO A 77 -19.20 -18.42 3.06
CA PRO A 77 -18.43 -19.35 2.25
C PRO A 77 -17.08 -18.76 1.81
N ILE A 78 -16.18 -19.64 1.36
CA ILE A 78 -14.91 -19.27 0.73
C ILE A 78 -15.16 -19.09 -0.78
N ILE A 79 -14.61 -18.03 -1.38
CA ILE A 79 -14.76 -17.78 -2.81
C ILE A 79 -13.55 -18.38 -3.53
N VAL A 80 -13.80 -19.26 -4.50
CA VAL A 80 -12.75 -20.02 -5.18
C VAL A 80 -12.91 -19.93 -6.69
N GLN A 81 -11.80 -19.76 -7.41
CA GLN A 81 -11.80 -19.78 -8.86
C GLN A 81 -12.08 -21.21 -9.36
N GLN A 82 -13.08 -21.36 -10.24
CA GLN A 82 -13.58 -22.68 -10.63
C GLN A 82 -12.52 -23.59 -11.29
N SER A 83 -11.67 -23.03 -12.16
CA SER A 83 -10.72 -23.79 -12.97
C SER A 83 -9.46 -24.21 -12.21
N THR A 84 -8.86 -23.29 -11.46
CA THR A 84 -7.58 -23.52 -10.76
C THR A 84 -7.76 -24.03 -9.34
N LYS A 85 -8.98 -23.92 -8.80
CA LYS A 85 -9.33 -24.14 -7.38
C LYS A 85 -8.53 -23.25 -6.42
N MET A 86 -8.07 -22.09 -6.89
CA MET A 86 -7.39 -21.10 -6.05
C MET A 86 -8.39 -20.22 -5.31
N ILE A 87 -8.11 -19.98 -4.03
CA ILE A 87 -8.90 -19.09 -3.18
C ILE A 87 -8.75 -17.65 -3.68
N VAL A 88 -9.90 -17.00 -3.91
CA VAL A 88 -10.00 -15.57 -4.27
C VAL A 88 -10.24 -14.73 -3.02
N ASP A 89 -11.09 -15.23 -2.11
CA ASP A 89 -11.41 -14.61 -0.82
C ASP A 89 -11.72 -15.67 0.24
N GLY A 90 -11.41 -15.37 1.51
CA GLY A 90 -11.63 -16.28 2.64
C GLY A 90 -10.43 -17.17 2.99
N GLU A 91 -9.20 -16.77 2.64
CA GLU A 91 -7.98 -17.55 2.93
C GLU A 91 -7.80 -17.82 4.43
N HIS A 92 -7.97 -16.81 5.29
CA HIS A 92 -7.89 -17.00 6.74
C HIS A 92 -8.94 -17.98 7.28
N ARG A 93 -10.14 -18.02 6.68
CA ARG A 93 -11.17 -19.02 7.04
C ARG A 93 -10.78 -20.43 6.64
N TRP A 94 -10.19 -20.58 5.45
CA TRP A 94 -9.65 -21.87 5.00
C TRP A 94 -8.51 -22.35 5.93
N ARG A 95 -7.61 -21.46 6.31
CA ARG A 95 -6.52 -21.76 7.24
C ARG A 95 -7.05 -22.16 8.62
N ALA A 96 -8.00 -21.41 9.17
CA ALA A 96 -8.67 -21.74 10.42
C ALA A 96 -9.40 -23.09 10.35
N ALA A 97 -10.10 -23.37 9.26
CA ALA A 97 -10.77 -24.66 9.04
C ALA A 97 -9.78 -25.84 9.01
N THR A 98 -8.60 -25.64 8.41
CA THR A 98 -7.52 -26.63 8.38
C THR A 98 -7.00 -26.90 9.79
N VAL A 99 -6.78 -25.86 10.60
CA VAL A 99 -6.34 -25.98 12.00
C VAL A 99 -7.37 -26.67 12.88
N LEU A 100 -8.66 -26.35 12.69
CA LEU A 100 -9.78 -26.96 13.43
C LEU A 100 -10.13 -28.38 12.95
N GLY A 101 -9.53 -28.86 11.86
CA GLY A 101 -9.72 -30.22 11.36
C GLY A 101 -11.01 -30.44 10.58
N TYR A 102 -11.55 -29.42 9.92
CA TYR A 102 -12.70 -29.58 9.02
C TYR A 102 -12.34 -30.48 7.84
N THR A 103 -13.18 -31.48 7.55
CA THR A 103 -13.02 -32.33 6.36
C THR A 103 -13.66 -31.69 5.13
N GLU A 104 -14.80 -31.02 5.31
CA GLU A 104 -15.55 -30.33 4.26
C GLU A 104 -15.86 -28.89 4.65
N ILE A 105 -15.78 -27.98 3.68
CA ILE A 105 -15.95 -26.54 3.86
C ILE A 105 -16.87 -25.95 2.78
N PRO A 106 -17.69 -24.92 3.10
CA PRO A 106 -18.57 -24.29 2.13
C PRO A 106 -17.81 -23.33 1.22
N VAL A 107 -17.95 -23.55 -0.08
CA VAL A 107 -17.28 -22.82 -1.16
C VAL A 107 -18.28 -22.31 -2.18
N VAL A 108 -18.04 -21.12 -2.71
CA VAL A 108 -18.71 -20.60 -3.92
C VAL A 108 -17.69 -20.54 -5.05
N PHE A 109 -17.96 -21.26 -6.13
CA PHE A 109 -17.11 -21.24 -7.31
C PHE A 109 -17.47 -20.09 -8.24
N VAL A 110 -16.45 -19.35 -8.67
CA VAL A 110 -16.59 -18.23 -9.59
C VAL A 110 -15.72 -18.44 -10.83
N GLU A 111 -16.24 -18.06 -11.98
CA GLU A 111 -15.46 -17.98 -13.22
C GLU A 111 -14.82 -16.60 -13.30
N MET A 112 -13.50 -16.58 -13.22
CA MET A 112 -12.70 -15.36 -13.34
C MET A 112 -11.46 -15.64 -14.17
N THR A 113 -11.00 -14.66 -14.94
CA THR A 113 -9.67 -14.70 -15.56
C THR A 113 -8.58 -14.45 -14.51
N PRO A 114 -7.31 -14.79 -14.77
CA PRO A 114 -6.21 -14.51 -13.84
C PRO A 114 -6.08 -13.03 -13.43
N GLU A 115 -6.35 -12.11 -14.37
CA GLU A 115 -6.35 -10.66 -14.14
C GLU A 115 -7.52 -10.26 -13.24
N GLN A 116 -8.73 -10.77 -13.53
CA GLN A 116 -9.93 -10.54 -12.70
C GLN A 116 -9.73 -10.99 -11.27
N MET A 117 -9.11 -12.15 -11.09
CA MET A 117 -8.85 -12.73 -9.78
C MET A 117 -7.93 -11.83 -8.96
N ARG A 118 -6.78 -11.42 -9.52
CA ARG A 118 -5.81 -10.53 -8.86
C ARG A 118 -6.43 -9.18 -8.50
N ILE A 119 -7.13 -8.56 -9.45
CA ILE A 119 -7.84 -7.28 -9.23
C ILE A 119 -8.92 -7.45 -8.14
N ALA A 120 -9.66 -8.57 -8.14
CA ALA A 120 -10.67 -8.83 -7.11
C ALA A 120 -10.05 -9.01 -5.72
N THR A 121 -8.94 -9.74 -5.61
CA THR A 121 -8.21 -9.91 -4.35
C THR A 121 -7.75 -8.56 -3.79
N LEU A 122 -7.09 -7.72 -4.61
CA LEU A 122 -6.70 -6.36 -4.18
C LEU A 122 -7.90 -5.53 -3.76
N ARG A 123 -8.97 -5.53 -4.56
CA ARG A 123 -10.18 -4.75 -4.29
C ARG A 123 -10.85 -5.16 -2.97
N HIS A 124 -10.95 -6.45 -2.69
CA HIS A 124 -11.54 -6.93 -1.44
C HIS A 124 -10.69 -6.57 -0.21
N ASN A 125 -9.37 -6.66 -0.33
CA ASN A 125 -8.46 -6.32 0.77
C ASN A 125 -8.44 -4.82 1.05
N ARG A 126 -8.34 -3.98 0.01
CA ARG A 126 -8.37 -2.52 0.15
C ARG A 126 -9.70 -2.01 0.71
N ALA A 127 -10.82 -2.63 0.34
CA ALA A 127 -12.12 -2.30 0.92
C ALA A 127 -12.25 -2.66 2.42
N ARG A 128 -11.44 -3.60 2.92
CA ARG A 128 -11.41 -4.02 4.34
C ARG A 128 -10.39 -3.24 5.17
N GLY A 129 -9.41 -2.59 4.53
CA GLY A 129 -8.48 -1.66 5.17
C GLY A 129 -7.22 -2.28 5.78
N SER A 130 -6.95 -3.57 5.54
CA SER A 130 -5.74 -4.27 5.99
C SER A 130 -5.03 -4.91 4.79
N GLU A 131 -4.10 -4.17 4.17
CA GLU A 131 -3.27 -4.66 3.07
C GLU A 131 -1.78 -4.43 3.35
N ASP A 132 -0.96 -5.44 3.08
CA ASP A 132 0.49 -5.31 3.00
C ASP A 132 0.87 -4.65 1.67
N LEU A 133 1.53 -3.50 1.78
CA LEU A 133 1.91 -2.67 0.63
C LEU A 133 2.83 -3.42 -0.34
N GLU A 134 3.77 -4.21 0.18
CA GLU A 134 4.78 -4.90 -0.65
C GLU A 134 4.13 -5.98 -1.51
N LEU A 135 3.26 -6.79 -0.90
CA LEU A 135 2.51 -7.81 -1.61
C LEU A 135 1.51 -7.19 -2.58
N SER A 136 0.88 -6.06 -2.23
CA SER A 136 0.01 -5.33 -3.15
C SER A 136 0.78 -4.84 -4.38
N VAL A 137 2.02 -4.37 -4.20
CA VAL A 137 2.90 -3.96 -5.32
C VAL A 137 3.30 -5.15 -6.18
N GLN A 138 3.61 -6.30 -5.59
CA GLN A 138 3.88 -7.51 -6.37
C GLN A 138 2.69 -7.89 -7.25
N VAL A 139 1.45 -7.81 -6.72
CA VAL A 139 0.25 -8.08 -7.52
C VAL A 139 0.05 -7.03 -8.62
N LEU A 140 0.38 -5.76 -8.38
CA LEU A 140 0.34 -4.73 -9.41
C LEU A 140 1.38 -4.97 -10.52
N ARG A 141 2.59 -5.45 -10.17
CA ARG A 141 3.61 -5.87 -11.15
C ARG A 141 3.16 -7.08 -11.98
N ASP A 142 2.60 -8.10 -11.34
CA ASP A 142 1.98 -9.23 -12.05
C ASP A 142 0.90 -8.74 -13.04
N LEU A 143 0.08 -7.76 -12.65
CA LEU A 143 -0.94 -7.17 -13.51
C LEU A 143 -0.36 -6.34 -14.64
N GLN A 144 0.80 -5.70 -14.44
CA GLN A 144 1.56 -5.03 -15.49
C GLN A 144 2.08 -6.02 -16.53
N GLU A 145 2.64 -7.16 -16.11
CA GLU A 145 3.09 -8.22 -17.01
C GLU A 145 1.95 -8.84 -17.81
N LEU A 146 0.76 -8.94 -17.20
CA LEU A 146 -0.46 -9.41 -17.86
C LEU A 146 -1.12 -8.35 -18.76
N GLY A 147 -0.59 -7.13 -18.82
CA GLY A 147 -1.17 -6.03 -19.61
C GLY A 147 -2.51 -5.52 -19.07
N ALA A 148 -2.77 -5.72 -17.78
CA ALA A 148 -4.02 -5.40 -17.10
C ALA A 148 -3.88 -4.28 -16.06
N LEU A 149 -2.75 -3.55 -16.05
CA LEU A 149 -2.49 -2.48 -15.09
C LEU A 149 -3.51 -1.35 -15.18
N ASP A 150 -3.83 -0.87 -16.38
CA ASP A 150 -4.85 0.17 -16.61
C ASP A 150 -6.21 -0.25 -16.05
N TRP A 151 -6.55 -1.53 -16.16
CA TRP A 151 -7.79 -2.05 -15.61
C TRP A 151 -7.76 -2.12 -14.09
N ALA A 152 -6.61 -2.49 -13.52
CA ALA A 152 -6.41 -2.49 -12.08
C ALA A 152 -6.54 -1.08 -11.50
N GLN A 153 -5.92 -0.09 -12.15
CA GLN A 153 -6.00 1.32 -11.79
C GLN A 153 -7.45 1.81 -11.71
N ASP A 154 -8.21 1.59 -12.79
CA ASP A 154 -9.63 1.96 -12.89
C ASP A 154 -10.49 1.26 -11.83
N SER A 155 -10.19 -0.02 -11.55
CA SER A 155 -10.97 -0.85 -10.63
C SER A 155 -10.68 -0.57 -9.15
N LEU A 156 -9.45 -0.17 -8.85
CA LEU A 156 -8.96 0.11 -7.49
C LEU A 156 -9.03 1.61 -7.14
N MET A 157 -9.39 2.45 -8.12
CA MET A 157 -9.45 3.92 -7.99
C MET A 157 -8.09 4.52 -7.62
N LEU A 158 -7.01 3.97 -8.16
CA LEU A 158 -5.65 4.47 -7.95
C LEU A 158 -5.37 5.63 -8.90
N SER A 159 -4.71 6.68 -8.42
CA SER A 159 -4.20 7.76 -9.28
C SER A 159 -2.91 7.34 -9.98
N ASP A 160 -2.56 8.00 -11.09
CA ASP A 160 -1.29 7.75 -11.78
C ASP A 160 -0.09 7.97 -10.84
N ASP A 161 -0.14 9.04 -10.04
CA ASP A 161 0.87 9.36 -9.02
C ASP A 161 0.99 8.26 -7.96
N GLU A 162 -0.14 7.67 -7.55
CA GLU A 162 -0.16 6.58 -6.57
C GLU A 162 0.43 5.29 -7.15
N ILE A 163 0.08 4.93 -8.40
CA ILE A 163 0.66 3.75 -9.06
C ILE A 163 2.16 3.92 -9.25
N ASN A 164 2.60 5.06 -9.75
CA ASN A 164 4.02 5.34 -9.94
C ASN A 164 4.75 5.25 -8.60
N ARG A 165 4.20 5.88 -7.55
CA ARG A 165 4.78 5.76 -6.21
C ARG A 165 4.88 4.32 -5.73
N LEU A 166 3.83 3.52 -5.92
CA LEU A 166 3.80 2.12 -5.50
C LEU A 166 4.80 1.26 -6.29
N LEU A 167 4.93 1.47 -7.59
CA LEU A 167 5.80 0.66 -8.46
C LEU A 167 7.28 1.11 -8.41
N ASP A 168 7.52 2.41 -8.22
CA ASP A 168 8.86 3.03 -8.23
C ASP A 168 9.53 3.08 -6.84
N ASP A 169 8.78 3.30 -5.75
CA ASP A 169 9.37 3.47 -4.40
C ASP A 169 9.69 2.14 -3.70
N ILE A 170 9.14 1.01 -4.13
CA ILE A 170 9.51 -0.30 -3.58
C ILE A 170 10.59 -0.92 -4.47
N PRO A 171 11.86 -1.00 -4.00
CA PRO A 171 12.94 -1.55 -4.80
C PRO A 171 12.59 -2.98 -5.22
N VAL A 172 12.94 -3.27 -6.47
CA VAL A 172 12.69 -4.53 -7.16
C VAL A 172 13.17 -5.73 -6.30
N PRO A 173 12.38 -6.81 -6.18
CA PRO A 173 12.67 -7.98 -5.36
C PRO A 173 13.97 -8.68 -5.76
N GLU A 174 14.49 -9.52 -4.85
CA GLU A 174 15.60 -10.50 -4.84
C GLU A 174 16.33 -10.91 -6.15
N ALA A 175 15.79 -10.69 -7.34
CA ALA A 175 16.45 -10.87 -8.62
C ALA A 175 17.71 -10.00 -8.82
N LEU A 176 17.83 -8.89 -8.08
CA LEU A 176 19.03 -8.03 -8.06
C LEU A 176 20.04 -8.41 -6.97
N ALA A 177 19.79 -9.46 -6.17
CA ALA A 177 20.69 -9.86 -5.08
C ALA A 177 22.07 -10.36 -5.57
N ASN A 178 22.19 -10.72 -6.85
CA ASN A 178 23.43 -11.20 -7.47
C ASN A 178 24.10 -10.19 -8.41
N ASP A 179 23.50 -9.02 -8.63
CA ASP A 179 24.19 -7.96 -9.36
C ASP A 179 25.14 -7.26 -8.39
N ASP A 180 26.42 -7.13 -8.78
CA ASP A 180 27.40 -6.36 -8.03
C ASP A 180 26.83 -4.95 -7.82
N TYR A 181 26.45 -4.63 -6.58
CA TYR A 181 26.02 -3.30 -6.19
C TYR A 181 26.99 -2.26 -6.77
N SER A 182 26.46 -1.20 -7.38
CA SER A 182 27.33 -0.08 -7.75
C SER A 182 28.02 0.43 -6.49
N GLN A 183 29.31 0.77 -6.60
CA GLN A 183 30.08 1.44 -5.54
C GLN A 183 29.20 2.47 -4.83
N SER A 184 29.23 2.44 -3.49
CA SER A 184 28.52 3.38 -2.64
C SER A 184 28.68 4.80 -3.19
N TRP A 185 27.58 5.53 -3.27
CA TRP A 185 27.64 6.92 -3.69
C TRP A 185 28.49 7.71 -2.68
N GLU A 186 29.66 8.18 -3.11
CA GLU A 186 30.51 9.08 -2.34
C GLU A 186 30.08 10.53 -2.60
N PRO A 187 29.60 11.26 -1.58
CA PRO A 187 29.37 12.69 -1.71
C PRO A 187 30.72 13.40 -1.92
N SER A 188 30.89 14.05 -3.06
CA SER A 188 32.00 15.00 -3.25
C SER A 188 31.90 16.10 -2.19
N GLU A 189 33.03 16.35 -1.50
CA GLU A 189 33.19 17.24 -0.34
C GLU A 189 32.08 18.31 -0.21
N LEU A 190 31.17 18.08 0.74
CA LEU A 190 30.16 19.05 1.15
C LEU A 190 30.86 20.13 1.98
N SER A 191 30.83 21.38 1.52
CA SER A 191 31.39 22.52 2.25
C SER A 191 30.60 22.76 3.55
N ASP A 192 31.27 23.28 4.58
CA ASP A 192 30.65 23.55 5.89
C ASP A 192 29.48 24.55 5.84
N GLU A 193 29.34 25.32 4.75
CA GLU A 193 28.20 26.22 4.52
C GLU A 193 26.90 25.47 4.13
N ASP A 194 27.00 24.29 3.51
CA ASP A 194 25.86 23.47 3.09
C ASP A 194 25.16 22.75 4.27
N ASN A 195 25.72 22.87 5.48
CA ASN A 195 25.35 22.11 6.68
C ASN A 195 24.37 22.81 7.63
N GLN A 196 23.98 24.06 7.35
CA GLN A 196 23.01 24.74 8.20
C GLN A 196 21.60 24.26 7.85
N ILE A 197 21.01 23.44 8.73
CA ILE A 197 19.57 23.13 8.70
C ILE A 197 18.86 24.34 9.28
N THR A 198 18.08 25.04 8.46
CA THR A 198 17.56 26.38 8.80
C THR A 198 16.05 26.45 8.98
N ASP A 199 15.33 25.33 8.85
CA ASP A 199 13.87 25.34 8.98
C ASP A 199 13.36 24.02 9.59
N THR A 200 13.10 24.04 10.89
CA THR A 200 12.36 22.99 11.60
C THR A 200 10.91 23.45 11.67
N SER A 201 10.14 23.15 10.62
CA SER A 201 8.70 23.43 10.65
C SER A 201 7.98 22.21 11.23
N SER A 202 7.36 22.39 12.40
CA SER A 202 6.36 21.46 12.86
C SER A 202 5.04 21.81 12.18
N ARG A 203 4.52 20.86 11.41
CA ARG A 203 3.19 20.98 10.82
C ARG A 203 2.31 19.94 11.47
N GLN A 204 1.31 20.41 12.21
CA GLN A 204 0.24 19.56 12.70
C GLN A 204 -0.56 19.09 11.47
N VAL A 205 -0.47 17.80 11.16
CA VAL A 205 -1.11 17.24 9.98
C VAL A 205 -2.45 16.67 10.41
N ASP A 206 -3.48 17.53 10.38
CA ASP A 206 -4.88 17.09 10.50
C ASP A 206 -5.28 16.38 9.21
N GLY A 207 -4.91 15.11 9.08
CA GLY A 207 -5.17 14.38 7.83
C GLY A 207 -5.02 12.86 7.86
N THR A 208 -4.60 12.24 8.96
CA THR A 208 -4.63 10.77 9.12
C THR A 208 -4.87 10.41 10.58
N THR A 209 -5.53 9.28 10.80
CA THR A 209 -6.17 8.79 12.04
C THR A 209 -5.25 8.58 13.26
N HIS A 210 -3.99 9.00 13.17
CA HIS A 210 -3.01 9.04 14.25
C HIS A 210 -2.34 10.41 14.19
N GLY A 211 -2.83 11.36 14.99
CA GLY A 211 -2.29 12.72 15.08
C GLY A 211 -0.86 12.70 15.61
N GLY A 212 0.11 12.60 14.70
CA GLY A 212 1.54 12.76 14.95
C GLY A 212 2.02 14.10 14.43
N GLU A 213 2.92 14.75 15.18
CA GLU A 213 3.58 15.97 14.74
C GLU A 213 4.64 15.60 13.68
N MET A 214 4.41 15.97 12.42
CA MET A 214 5.45 15.83 11.40
C MET A 214 6.45 16.97 11.56
N ILE A 215 7.69 16.60 11.92
CA ILE A 215 8.83 17.50 11.96
C ILE A 215 9.55 17.39 10.63
N THR A 216 9.55 18.46 9.84
CA THR A 216 10.31 18.51 8.58
C THR A 216 11.56 19.36 8.79
N ALA A 217 12.72 18.81 8.45
CA ALA A 217 14.01 19.49 8.48
C ALA A 217 14.68 19.40 7.09
N ALA A 218 15.22 20.50 6.60
CA ALA A 218 15.92 20.57 5.32
C ALA A 218 17.23 21.37 5.46
N SER A 219 18.26 21.00 4.69
CA SER A 219 19.50 21.79 4.62
C SER A 219 19.26 23.14 3.92
N SER A 220 20.06 24.14 4.23
CA SER A 220 20.05 25.47 3.60
C SER A 220 20.04 25.37 2.07
N LYS A 221 20.94 24.54 1.51
CA LYS A 221 21.03 24.26 0.07
C LYS A 221 19.79 23.58 -0.48
N ALA A 222 19.18 22.66 0.26
CA ALA A 222 17.92 22.03 -0.14
C ALA A 222 16.77 23.04 -0.16
N VAL A 223 16.70 23.94 0.83
CA VAL A 223 15.69 25.02 0.89
C VAL A 223 15.85 25.99 -0.27
N GLU A 224 17.08 26.39 -0.60
CA GLU A 224 17.38 27.25 -1.76
C GLU A 224 17.01 26.57 -3.08
N THR A 225 17.41 25.30 -3.25
CA THR A 225 17.07 24.51 -4.44
C THR A 225 15.55 24.33 -4.59
N ILE A 226 14.82 24.15 -3.48
CA ILE A 226 13.35 24.07 -3.48
C ILE A 226 12.72 25.41 -3.91
N LYS A 227 13.24 26.55 -3.41
CA LYS A 227 12.76 27.88 -3.81
C LYS A 227 13.02 28.16 -5.29
N GLU A 228 14.20 27.81 -5.80
CA GLU A 228 14.55 27.95 -7.21
C GLU A 228 13.66 27.09 -8.10
N ARG A 229 13.42 25.83 -7.72
CA ARG A 229 12.47 24.92 -8.40
C ARG A 229 11.06 25.49 -8.40
N GLN A 230 10.58 26.02 -7.28
CA GLN A 230 9.24 26.62 -7.19
C GLN A 230 9.11 27.86 -8.08
N ALA A 231 10.14 28.70 -8.16
CA ALA A 231 10.17 29.85 -9.05
C ALA A 231 10.15 29.43 -10.54
N LEU A 232 10.91 28.40 -10.91
CA LEU A 232 10.91 27.84 -12.27
C LEU A 232 9.54 27.25 -12.66
N ILE A 233 8.90 26.51 -11.75
CA ILE A 233 7.56 25.95 -11.96
C ILE A 233 6.50 27.06 -12.10
N GLN A 234 6.63 28.16 -11.35
CA GLN A 234 5.71 29.30 -11.43
C GLN A 234 5.84 30.10 -12.74
N VAL A 235 7.04 30.17 -13.31
CA VAL A 235 7.32 30.90 -14.56
C VAL A 235 7.03 30.06 -15.81
N ALA A 236 6.99 28.73 -15.68
CA ALA A 236 6.71 27.79 -16.77
C ALA A 236 5.28 27.94 -17.34
N LYS A 237 5.17 28.02 -18.67
CA LYS A 237 3.90 28.28 -19.38
C LYS A 237 3.18 27.00 -19.78
N ASN A 238 3.94 25.92 -19.98
CA ASN A 238 3.45 24.62 -20.45
C ASN A 238 3.84 23.50 -19.47
N GLU A 239 3.10 22.38 -19.49
CA GLU A 239 3.32 21.26 -18.56
C GLU A 239 4.67 20.56 -18.79
N GLU A 240 5.14 20.48 -20.04
CA GLU A 240 6.47 19.93 -20.38
C GLU A 240 7.62 20.76 -19.78
N GLU A 241 7.49 22.09 -19.72
CA GLU A 241 8.48 22.97 -19.07
C GLU A 241 8.50 22.77 -17.55
N ARG A 242 7.34 22.46 -16.96
CA ARG A 242 7.23 22.14 -15.52
C ARG A 242 7.86 20.79 -15.21
N GLU A 243 7.68 19.78 -16.06
CA GLU A 243 8.30 18.47 -15.90
C GLU A 243 9.83 18.55 -16.03
N MET A 244 10.34 19.28 -17.01
CA MET A 244 11.77 19.55 -17.17
C MET A 244 12.36 20.24 -15.93
N ALA A 245 11.65 21.23 -15.37
CA ALA A 245 12.07 21.91 -14.14
C ALA A 245 12.04 20.98 -12.91
N ARG A 246 11.17 19.97 -12.87
CA ARG A 246 11.13 18.97 -11.79
C ARG A 246 12.29 17.97 -11.91
N GLN A 247 12.70 17.62 -13.12
CA GLN A 247 13.77 16.65 -13.39
C GLN A 247 15.19 17.24 -13.28
N GLN A 248 15.36 18.54 -13.50
CA GLN A 248 16.69 19.18 -13.50
C GLN A 248 17.36 19.24 -12.12
N THR A 249 16.60 19.28 -11.04
CA THR A 249 17.14 19.38 -9.68
C THR A 249 17.19 18.02 -9.00
N LYS A 250 18.41 17.50 -8.80
CA LYS A 250 18.66 16.30 -7.97
C LYS A 250 18.43 16.63 -6.50
N LEU A 251 17.18 16.59 -6.06
CA LEU A 251 16.79 16.71 -4.66
C LEU A 251 16.49 15.31 -4.11
N TYR A 252 17.26 14.88 -3.13
CA TYR A 252 17.02 13.62 -2.44
C TYR A 252 16.28 13.90 -1.13
N ARG A 253 15.16 13.20 -0.92
CA ARG A 253 14.36 13.30 0.30
C ARG A 253 14.33 11.95 0.99
N VAL A 254 14.86 11.89 2.20
CA VAL A 254 14.70 10.75 3.09
C VAL A 254 13.56 11.06 4.04
N SER A 255 12.52 10.21 4.07
CA SER A 255 11.40 10.33 5.00
C SER A 255 11.41 9.14 5.94
N LEU A 256 11.58 9.38 7.23
CA LEU A 256 11.53 8.36 8.27
C LEU A 256 10.25 8.56 9.07
N ILE A 257 9.45 7.50 9.20
CA ILE A 257 8.19 7.51 9.94
C ILE A 257 8.34 6.49 11.07
N PHE A 258 8.15 6.94 12.29
CA PHE A 258 8.21 6.11 13.49
C PHE A 258 6.82 6.10 14.13
N ALA A 259 6.35 4.92 14.55
CA ALA A 259 5.01 4.77 15.13
C ALA A 259 5.06 4.36 16.60
N ASN A 260 4.12 4.87 17.41
CA ASN A 260 3.86 4.43 18.79
C ASN A 260 5.13 4.42 19.67
N GLU A 261 5.48 3.27 20.25
CA GLU A 261 6.63 3.09 21.15
C GLU A 261 7.97 3.43 20.48
N GLU A 262 8.09 3.22 19.16
CA GLU A 262 9.31 3.56 18.41
C GLU A 262 9.54 5.07 18.38
N ALA A 263 8.47 5.87 18.27
CA ALA A 263 8.58 7.33 18.30
C ALA A 263 9.09 7.83 19.66
N GLU A 264 8.62 7.25 20.78
CA GLU A 264 9.09 7.58 22.12
C GLU A 264 10.55 7.17 22.34
N ILE A 265 10.97 6.03 21.78
CA ILE A 265 12.36 5.56 21.83
C ILE A 265 13.25 6.51 21.03
N ILE A 266 12.82 6.88 19.82
CA ILE A 266 13.55 7.79 18.95
C ILE A 266 13.67 9.18 19.58
N GLU A 267 12.62 9.70 20.21
CA GLU A 267 12.69 10.97 20.94
C GLU A 267 13.67 10.90 22.13
N LYS A 268 13.70 9.78 22.86
CA LYS A 268 14.66 9.57 23.96
C LYS A 268 16.10 9.46 23.49
N VAL A 269 16.35 8.82 22.35
CA VAL A 269 17.70 8.52 21.84
C VAL A 269 18.26 9.67 21.01
N LEU A 270 17.46 10.25 20.12
CA LEU A 270 17.88 11.24 19.14
C LEU A 270 17.44 12.67 19.51
N GLY A 271 16.56 12.84 20.50
CA GLY A 271 16.08 14.14 20.96
C GLY A 271 14.99 14.72 20.07
N LYS A 272 14.69 16.03 20.27
CA LYS A 272 13.62 16.76 19.56
C LYS A 272 13.91 17.05 18.09
N GLU A 273 15.15 16.81 17.64
CA GLU A 273 15.59 17.04 16.26
C GLU A 273 16.29 15.79 15.70
N PRO A 274 15.53 14.69 15.51
CA PRO A 274 16.12 13.39 15.15
C PRO A 274 16.84 13.42 13.79
N ALA A 275 16.37 14.23 12.84
CA ALA A 275 17.00 14.40 11.54
C ALA A 275 18.42 14.99 11.61
N LEU A 276 18.64 15.98 12.50
CA LEU A 276 19.96 16.59 12.74
C LEU A 276 20.92 15.58 13.36
N LYS A 277 20.43 14.80 14.33
CA LYS A 277 21.23 13.80 15.04
C LYS A 277 21.65 12.64 14.15
N LEU A 278 20.74 12.15 13.31
CA LEU A 278 21.04 11.12 12.31
C LEU A 278 22.08 11.60 11.31
N LEU A 279 21.96 12.84 10.86
CA LEU A 279 22.95 13.43 9.94
C LEU A 279 24.32 13.61 10.60
N GLU A 280 24.38 13.96 11.88
CA GLU A 280 25.61 14.02 12.69
C GLU A 280 26.26 12.63 12.87
N LEU A 281 25.44 11.59 13.11
CA LEU A 281 25.90 10.21 13.24
C LEU A 281 26.46 9.67 11.92
N CYS A 282 25.77 9.91 10.80
CA CYS A 282 26.25 9.53 9.48
C CYS A 282 27.61 10.16 9.16
N LYS A 283 27.85 11.41 9.58
CA LYS A 283 29.15 12.09 9.42
C LYS A 283 30.26 11.53 10.30
N LYS A 284 29.93 11.14 11.55
CA LYS A 284 30.93 10.57 12.48
C LYS A 284 31.44 9.22 12.00
N GLU A 285 30.58 8.40 11.41
CA GLU A 285 30.99 7.16 10.75
C GLU A 285 31.84 7.47 9.50
N PHE A 286 31.47 8.49 8.72
CA PHE A 286 32.20 8.87 7.50
C PHE A 286 33.60 9.47 7.75
N ASN A 287 33.79 10.19 8.85
CA ASN A 287 35.07 10.81 9.21
C ASN A 287 36.01 9.89 10.02
N ASN A 288 35.59 8.65 10.30
CA ASN A 288 36.36 7.65 11.06
C ASN A 288 37.05 6.60 10.16
N GLU A 289 36.97 6.74 8.84
CA GLU A 289 37.85 6.07 7.85
C GLU A 289 38.96 7.01 7.39
#